data_AF-A0A3R7JC24-F1
#
_entry.id   AF-A0A3R7JC24-F1
#
_cell.length_a   1.000
_cell.length_b   1.000
_cell.length_c   1.000
_cell.angle_alpha   90.00
_cell.angle_beta   90.00
_cell.angle_gamma   90.00
#
_symmetry.space_group_name_H-M   'P 1'
#
loop_
_entity.id
_entity.type
_entity.pdbx_description
1 polymer ?
#
loop_
_entity_poly.entity_id
_entity_poly.type
_entity_poly.pdbx_seq_one_letter_code
_entity_poly.pdbx_strand_id
1 'polypeptide(L)'
;MNSVDSASELSLIRSYSKTAYEMGLSKLLSATETFGESWQAKKERIRASSPYGNLPGWNVISLISKSNDDIRQEVFAMQLITTFQTIFQESGLPLWLRPYRIVSTGRTSGLLETITDAQSLDALKKRSGYAGLRAHFESTYGAGEAFKKAQRNFLHSLAAYSVVCYLLQIKDRHNGNILLDTEGHLVHIDFGFMLGIAPGGNWSFETAPFKLTKEMVAVLGGVSSALFGEFVQLVALGLLAAQTHAEKVVALVEIMMHNSTFPCFQGRDVSRDLQKLRSRFLLHRSTEKTVKTVVKMIRASYKNKWTKRYDQFQKITNGIVP
;
A
#
# COMPACT_ATOMS: atom_id res chain seq x y z
N MET A 1 2.23 54.42 28.95
CA MET A 1 3.04 53.64 28.00
C MET A 1 3.80 52.61 28.83
N ASN A 2 3.26 51.39 28.96
CA ASN A 2 3.89 50.33 29.76
C ASN A 2 4.61 49.37 28.82
N SER A 3 5.94 49.41 28.86
CA SER A 3 6.88 48.57 28.13
C SER A 3 7.21 47.30 28.92
N VAL A 4 6.24 46.40 29.03
CA VAL A 4 6.32 45.07 29.65
C VAL A 4 5.60 44.17 28.63
N ASP A 5 6.14 43.15 27.97
CA ASP A 5 7.28 42.27 28.24
C ASP A 5 7.57 41.44 26.96
N SER A 6 8.34 41.98 26.01
CA SER A 6 8.62 41.26 24.75
C SER A 6 9.61 40.08 24.94
N ALA A 7 10.37 40.09 26.03
CA ALA A 7 11.33 39.05 26.36
C ALA A 7 10.66 37.80 26.92
N SER A 8 9.62 37.94 27.76
CA SER A 8 8.87 36.79 28.27
C SER A 8 8.05 36.11 27.16
N GLU A 9 7.38 36.85 26.28
CA GLU A 9 6.67 36.30 25.13
C GLU A 9 7.60 35.55 24.17
N LEU A 10 8.78 36.10 23.86
CA LEU A 10 9.78 35.42 23.02
C LEU A 10 10.39 34.18 23.69
N SER A 11 10.55 34.20 25.02
CA SER A 11 10.99 33.02 25.78
C SER A 11 9.94 31.91 25.79
N LEU A 12 8.66 32.30 25.88
CA LEU A 12 7.51 31.40 25.83
C LEU A 12 7.39 30.77 24.43
N ILE A 13 7.52 31.56 23.37
CA ILE A 13 7.50 31.07 21.98
C ILE A 13 8.68 30.12 21.71
N ARG A 14 9.87 30.41 22.25
CA ARG A 14 11.04 29.51 22.18
C ARG A 14 10.83 28.24 22.99
N SER A 15 10.21 28.31 24.18
CA SER A 15 9.91 27.12 24.99
C SER A 15 8.87 26.24 24.31
N TYR A 16 7.80 26.81 23.75
CA TYR A 16 6.82 26.06 22.95
C TYR A 16 7.44 25.45 21.69
N SER A 17 8.35 26.14 21.01
CA SER A 17 9.06 25.59 19.83
C SER A 17 10.00 24.45 20.20
N LYS A 18 10.71 24.57 21.33
CA LYS A 18 11.60 23.51 21.85
C LYS A 18 10.79 22.31 22.33
N THR A 19 9.69 22.52 23.06
CA THR A 19 8.78 21.47 23.50
C THR A 19 8.06 20.81 22.32
N ALA A 20 7.61 21.56 21.32
CA ALA A 20 7.02 20.99 20.10
C ALA A 20 8.04 20.18 19.29
N TYR A 21 9.29 20.64 19.24
CA TYR A 21 10.40 19.91 18.62
C TYR A 21 10.73 18.63 19.40
N GLU A 22 10.87 18.69 20.73
CA GLU A 22 11.13 17.54 21.61
C GLU A 22 9.96 16.54 21.63
N MET A 23 8.71 17.00 21.56
CA MET A 23 7.52 16.15 21.40
C MET A 23 7.45 15.50 20.01
N GLY A 24 7.88 16.22 18.97
CA GLY A 24 8.03 15.67 17.63
C GLY A 24 9.13 14.61 17.57
N LEU A 25 10.27 14.88 18.23
CA LEU A 25 11.41 13.98 18.31
C LEU A 25 11.09 12.73 19.13
N SER A 26 10.40 12.86 20.27
CA SER A 26 10.02 11.71 21.11
C SER A 26 8.99 10.81 20.43
N LYS A 27 8.04 11.37 19.66
CA LYS A 27 7.12 10.59 18.81
C LYS A 27 7.83 9.91 17.66
N LEU A 28 8.83 10.56 17.05
CA LEU A 28 9.71 9.94 16.05
C LEU A 28 10.51 8.78 16.66
N LEU A 29 11.06 8.98 17.86
CA LEU A 29 11.82 7.98 18.61
C LEU A 29 10.95 6.79 19.04
N SER A 30 9.71 7.00 19.51
CA SER A 30 8.79 5.91 19.85
C SER A 30 8.30 5.15 18.61
N ALA A 31 8.07 5.84 17.49
CA ALA A 31 7.74 5.19 16.22
C ALA A 31 8.90 4.32 15.73
N THR A 32 10.17 4.74 15.90
CA THR A 32 11.33 3.88 15.63
C THR A 32 11.40 2.66 16.53
N GLU A 33 11.13 2.74 17.84
CA GLU A 33 11.08 1.52 18.66
C GLU A 33 10.00 0.54 18.17
N THR A 34 8.89 1.08 17.65
CA THR A 34 7.79 0.28 17.12
C THR A 34 8.02 -0.22 15.69
N PHE A 35 8.97 0.28 14.92
CA PHE A 35 9.29 -0.22 13.56
C PHE A 35 10.73 -0.72 13.41
N GLY A 36 11.47 -0.81 14.51
CA GLY A 36 12.89 -1.09 14.52
C GLY A 36 13.72 0.12 14.07
N GLU A 37 15.01 -0.09 13.83
CA GLU A 37 15.92 0.96 13.35
C GLU A 37 15.37 1.62 12.07
N SER A 38 15.19 2.95 12.09
CA SER A 38 14.78 3.68 10.88
C SER A 38 15.87 3.64 9.82
N TRP A 39 15.47 3.83 8.56
CA TRP A 39 16.40 3.87 7.45
C TRP A 39 17.43 4.99 7.59
N GLN A 40 17.03 6.14 8.14
CA GLN A 40 17.94 7.25 8.41
C GLN A 40 18.98 6.87 9.49
N ALA A 41 18.55 6.28 10.60
CA ALA A 41 19.46 5.81 11.65
C ALA A 41 20.41 4.72 11.12
N LYS A 42 19.90 3.79 10.30
CA LYS A 42 20.70 2.76 9.64
C LYS A 42 21.75 3.36 8.70
N LYS A 43 21.39 4.39 7.94
CA LYS A 43 22.32 5.13 7.08
C LYS A 43 23.44 5.79 7.88
N GLU A 44 23.10 6.47 8.97
CA GLU A 44 24.06 7.14 9.84
C GLU A 44 25.02 6.14 10.50
N ARG A 45 24.48 5.02 11.00
CA ARG A 45 25.29 3.93 11.56
C ARG A 45 26.26 3.34 10.54
N ILE A 46 25.77 3.03 9.33
CA ILE A 46 26.64 2.51 8.25
C ILE A 46 27.68 3.57 7.86
N ARG A 47 27.30 4.85 7.78
CA ARG A 47 28.21 5.96 7.46
C ARG A 47 29.36 6.04 8.45
N ALA A 48 29.06 5.99 9.73
CA ALA A 48 30.06 6.06 10.81
C ALA A 48 31.08 4.92 10.73
N SER A 49 30.64 3.73 10.29
CA SER A 49 31.52 2.56 10.12
C SER A 49 32.22 2.47 8.75
N SER A 50 31.83 3.30 7.79
CA SER A 50 32.31 3.20 6.40
C SER A 50 33.65 3.94 6.24
N PRO A 51 34.69 3.32 5.65
CA PRO A 51 35.92 4.01 5.28
C PRO A 51 35.69 5.21 4.33
N TYR A 52 34.56 5.20 3.63
CA TYR A 52 34.15 6.23 2.67
C TYR A 52 33.10 7.20 3.21
N GLY A 53 32.67 7.05 4.46
CA GLY A 53 31.54 7.81 5.04
C GLY A 53 31.76 9.34 5.06
N ASN A 54 33.01 9.79 5.06
CA ASN A 54 33.37 11.21 5.05
C ASN A 54 33.33 11.83 3.65
N LEU A 55 33.17 11.05 2.58
CA LEU A 55 33.19 11.58 1.21
C LEU A 55 31.93 12.42 0.92
N PRO A 56 32.07 13.56 0.20
CA PRO A 56 30.94 14.34 -0.25
C PRO A 56 30.08 13.50 -1.22
N GLY A 57 28.76 13.50 -1.00
CA GLY A 57 27.83 12.70 -1.80
C GLY A 57 27.74 11.23 -1.39
N TRP A 58 28.41 10.79 -0.32
CA TRP A 58 28.25 9.44 0.21
C TRP A 58 26.77 9.15 0.50
N ASN A 59 26.30 7.99 0.05
CA ASN A 59 24.93 7.56 0.25
C ASN A 59 24.86 6.02 0.26
N VAL A 60 23.80 5.50 0.87
CA VAL A 60 23.49 4.07 0.88
C VAL A 60 22.11 3.87 0.27
N ILE A 61 22.01 2.85 -0.57
CA ILE A 61 20.77 2.34 -1.14
C ILE A 61 20.59 0.89 -0.70
N SER A 62 19.35 0.45 -0.57
CA SER A 62 19.01 -0.92 -0.22
C SER A 62 18.20 -1.54 -1.35
N LEU A 63 18.60 -2.74 -1.75
CA LEU A 63 18.07 -3.47 -2.89
C LEU A 63 17.86 -4.93 -2.50
N ILE A 64 16.82 -5.54 -3.04
CA ILE A 64 16.62 -6.99 -3.04
C ILE A 64 17.12 -7.52 -4.38
N SER A 65 18.04 -8.48 -4.34
CA SER A 65 18.42 -9.25 -5.52
C SER A 65 17.55 -10.50 -5.61
N LYS A 66 16.76 -10.62 -6.68
CA LYS A 66 16.02 -11.84 -7.01
C LYS A 66 16.76 -12.57 -8.13
N SER A 67 17.03 -13.85 -7.89
CA SER A 67 17.62 -14.77 -8.86
C SER A 67 16.64 -15.91 -9.12
N ASN A 68 16.66 -16.44 -10.34
CA ASN A 68 15.78 -17.50 -10.83
C ASN A 68 14.29 -17.11 -10.88
N ASP A 69 13.99 -15.82 -11.03
CA ASP A 69 12.62 -15.29 -11.14
C ASP A 69 12.53 -14.29 -12.30
N ASP A 70 11.45 -14.36 -13.07
CA ASP A 70 11.18 -13.42 -14.17
C ASP A 70 10.43 -12.20 -13.65
N ILE A 71 11.21 -11.21 -13.22
CA ILE A 71 10.67 -10.00 -12.60
C ILE A 71 10.08 -9.00 -13.61
N ARG A 72 10.10 -9.30 -14.92
CA ARG A 72 9.56 -8.39 -15.96
C ARG A 72 8.05 -8.21 -15.82
N GLN A 73 7.34 -9.24 -15.34
CA GLN A 73 5.93 -9.11 -14.99
C GLN A 73 5.73 -8.12 -13.82
N GLU A 74 6.62 -8.12 -12.84
CA GLU A 74 6.56 -7.20 -11.70
C GLU A 74 6.90 -5.76 -12.14
N VAL A 75 7.84 -5.57 -13.08
CA VAL A 75 8.10 -4.27 -13.74
C VAL A 75 6.83 -3.74 -14.41
N PHE A 76 6.13 -4.60 -15.16
CA PHE A 76 4.87 -4.23 -15.80
C PHE A 76 3.77 -3.88 -14.77
N ALA A 77 3.69 -4.62 -13.66
CA ALA A 77 2.81 -4.26 -12.57
C ALA A 77 3.11 -2.85 -12.06
N MET A 78 4.39 -2.52 -11.82
CA MET A 78 4.80 -1.19 -11.37
C MET A 78 4.45 -0.08 -12.35
N GLN A 79 4.51 -0.35 -13.67
CA GLN A 79 4.02 0.58 -14.69
C GLN A 79 2.53 0.86 -14.52
N LEU A 80 1.71 -0.18 -14.34
CA LEU A 80 0.26 -0.04 -14.12
C LEU A 80 -0.05 0.69 -12.80
N ILE A 81 0.65 0.37 -11.70
CA ILE A 81 0.51 1.09 -10.42
C ILE A 81 0.84 2.57 -10.59
N THR A 82 1.91 2.89 -11.32
CA THR A 82 2.29 4.27 -11.64
C THR A 82 1.21 4.97 -12.45
N THR A 83 0.64 4.31 -13.47
CA THR A 83 -0.47 4.86 -14.26
C THR A 83 -1.69 5.16 -13.39
N PHE A 84 -2.08 4.27 -12.48
CA PHE A 84 -3.19 4.54 -11.55
C PHE A 84 -2.89 5.70 -10.60
N GLN A 85 -1.65 5.79 -10.09
CA GLN A 85 -1.24 6.92 -9.25
C GLN A 85 -1.39 8.25 -10.01
N THR A 86 -0.96 8.30 -11.27
CA THR A 86 -1.14 9.48 -12.13
C THR A 86 -2.62 9.79 -12.37
N ILE A 87 -3.45 8.79 -12.67
CA ILE A 87 -4.91 8.98 -12.88
C ILE A 87 -5.55 9.61 -11.64
N PHE A 88 -5.21 9.13 -10.44
CA PHE A 88 -5.78 9.67 -9.21
C PHE A 88 -5.32 11.10 -8.93
N GLN A 89 -4.05 11.43 -9.20
CA GLN A 89 -3.51 12.78 -9.09
C GLN A 89 -4.16 13.74 -10.10
N GLU A 90 -4.27 13.35 -11.37
CA GLU A 90 -4.95 14.12 -12.43
C GLU A 90 -6.43 14.38 -12.08
N SER A 91 -7.06 13.46 -11.34
CA SER A 91 -8.45 13.58 -10.88
C SER A 91 -8.61 14.32 -9.54
N GLY A 92 -7.52 14.86 -8.97
CA GLY A 92 -7.54 15.59 -7.69
C GLY A 92 -7.91 14.73 -6.48
N LEU A 93 -7.74 13.40 -6.57
CA LEU A 93 -8.07 12.49 -5.48
C LEU A 93 -6.87 12.27 -4.56
N PRO A 94 -7.06 12.25 -3.23
CA PRO A 94 -5.99 11.98 -2.28
C PRO A 94 -5.69 10.47 -2.17
N LEU A 95 -5.82 9.71 -3.26
CA LEU A 95 -5.52 8.29 -3.29
C LEU A 95 -4.01 8.10 -3.45
N TRP A 96 -3.47 7.14 -2.70
CA TRP A 96 -2.04 6.96 -2.59
C TRP A 96 -1.63 5.52 -2.88
N LEU A 97 -0.74 5.34 -3.85
CA LEU A 97 -0.07 4.11 -4.20
C LEU A 97 1.44 4.34 -4.13
N ARG A 98 2.19 3.28 -3.80
CA ARG A 98 3.65 3.31 -3.83
C ARG A 98 4.20 2.41 -4.94
N PRO A 99 4.48 2.96 -6.13
CA PRO A 99 5.38 2.30 -7.07
C PRO A 99 6.78 2.21 -6.46
N TYR A 100 7.49 1.11 -6.73
CA TYR A 100 8.90 0.94 -6.39
C TYR A 100 9.69 0.54 -7.62
N ARG A 101 10.99 0.86 -7.62
CA ARG A 101 11.83 0.63 -8.78
C ARG A 101 12.24 -0.83 -8.88
N ILE A 102 12.16 -1.35 -10.10
CA ILE A 102 12.59 -2.69 -10.44
C ILE A 102 13.44 -2.60 -11.70
N VAL A 103 14.63 -3.21 -11.67
CA VAL A 103 15.55 -3.29 -12.80
C VAL A 103 15.75 -4.75 -13.14
N SER A 104 15.21 -5.17 -14.28
CA SER A 104 15.51 -6.50 -14.85
C SER A 104 16.94 -6.47 -15.36
N THR A 105 17.83 -7.27 -14.74
CA THR A 105 19.24 -7.37 -15.16
C THR A 105 19.47 -8.53 -16.13
N GLY A 106 18.52 -9.46 -16.22
CA GLY A 106 18.53 -10.59 -17.14
C GLY A 106 17.13 -11.19 -17.30
N ARG A 107 17.04 -12.39 -17.90
CA ARG A 107 15.76 -13.10 -18.11
C ARG A 107 15.16 -13.63 -16.81
N THR A 108 16.01 -13.97 -15.85
CA THR A 108 15.63 -14.63 -14.59
C THR A 108 16.31 -13.95 -13.40
N SER A 109 16.66 -12.68 -13.55
CA SER A 109 17.37 -11.93 -12.52
C SER A 109 16.99 -10.45 -12.55
N GLY A 110 16.99 -9.85 -11.37
CA GLY A 110 17.07 -8.41 -11.27
C GLY A 110 16.96 -7.88 -9.85
N LEU A 111 16.92 -6.55 -9.79
CA LEU A 111 17.09 -5.79 -8.56
C LEU A 111 15.82 -5.01 -8.28
N LEU A 112 15.32 -5.13 -7.05
CA LEU A 112 14.14 -4.42 -6.58
C LEU A 112 14.56 -3.42 -5.50
N GLU A 113 14.04 -2.21 -5.57
CA GLU A 113 14.15 -1.24 -4.50
C GLU A 113 13.44 -1.76 -3.25
N THR A 114 14.12 -1.73 -2.10
CA THR A 114 13.44 -2.07 -0.84
C THR A 114 12.52 -0.94 -0.40
N ILE A 115 11.32 -1.30 0.05
CA ILE A 115 10.48 -0.38 0.82
C ILE A 115 11.12 -0.21 2.20
N THR A 116 11.65 0.98 2.44
CA THR A 116 12.29 1.36 3.70
C THR A 116 11.25 1.85 4.70
N ASP A 117 11.56 1.78 6.00
CA ASP A 117 10.67 2.21 7.08
C ASP A 117 9.27 1.59 7.02
N ALA A 118 9.19 0.32 6.62
CA ALA A 118 7.95 -0.43 6.50
C ALA A 118 8.13 -1.89 6.95
N GLN A 119 7.04 -2.47 7.45
CA GLN A 119 7.01 -3.88 7.85
C GLN A 119 5.74 -4.57 7.36
N SER A 120 5.84 -5.85 7.03
CA SER A 120 4.65 -6.64 6.67
C SER A 120 3.68 -6.72 7.85
N LEU A 121 2.38 -6.72 7.56
CA LEU A 121 1.36 -6.93 8.58
C LEU A 121 1.55 -8.29 9.30
N ASP A 122 2.11 -9.29 8.61
CA ASP A 122 2.49 -10.57 9.20
C ASP A 122 3.58 -10.41 10.27
N ALA A 123 4.67 -9.73 9.95
CA ALA A 123 5.76 -9.47 10.88
C ALA A 123 5.27 -8.67 12.09
N LEU A 124 4.40 -7.68 11.87
CA LEU A 124 3.79 -6.90 12.93
C LEU A 124 2.94 -7.76 13.88
N LYS A 125 2.12 -8.66 13.33
CA LYS A 125 1.24 -9.56 14.08
C LYS A 125 1.98 -10.61 14.92
N LYS A 126 3.17 -11.02 14.48
CA LYS A 126 4.00 -12.01 15.18
C LYS A 126 4.73 -11.46 16.40
N ARG A 127 4.72 -10.14 16.60
CA ARG A 127 5.39 -9.52 17.75
C ARG A 127 4.68 -9.84 19.07
N SER A 128 5.46 -9.94 20.12
CA SER A 128 4.95 -10.05 21.49
C SER A 128 4.10 -8.82 21.83
N GLY A 129 2.93 -9.06 22.43
CA GLY A 129 2.02 -7.98 22.84
C GLY A 129 1.18 -7.36 21.73
N TYR A 130 1.11 -7.95 20.52
CA TYR A 130 0.22 -7.47 19.47
C TYR A 130 -1.26 -7.56 19.90
N ALA A 131 -1.88 -6.39 20.13
CA ALA A 131 -3.29 -6.27 20.55
C ALA A 131 -4.24 -5.90 19.40
N GLY A 132 -3.78 -6.00 18.16
CA GLY A 132 -4.54 -5.64 16.95
C GLY A 132 -4.04 -4.35 16.28
N LEU A 133 -4.39 -4.19 15.01
CA LEU A 133 -3.86 -3.09 14.19
C LEU A 133 -4.25 -1.71 14.71
N ARG A 134 -5.47 -1.56 15.25
CA ARG A 134 -5.93 -0.29 15.86
C ARG A 134 -5.10 0.07 17.09
N ALA A 135 -4.87 -0.90 17.99
CA ALA A 135 -4.04 -0.70 19.17
C ALA A 135 -2.59 -0.36 18.79
N HIS A 136 -2.06 -0.97 17.72
CA HIS A 136 -0.75 -0.61 17.18
C HIS A 136 -0.70 0.84 16.70
N PHE A 137 -1.74 1.33 16.00
CA PHE A 137 -1.79 2.75 15.62
C PHE A 137 -1.81 3.66 16.86
N GLU A 138 -2.57 3.29 17.88
CA GLU A 138 -2.68 4.08 19.12
C GLU A 138 -1.36 4.10 19.90
N SER A 139 -0.65 2.98 19.97
CA SER A 139 0.66 2.90 20.61
C SER A 139 1.75 3.65 19.82
N THR A 140 1.75 3.54 18.49
CA THR A 140 2.79 4.14 17.63
C THR A 140 2.64 5.66 17.54
N TYR A 141 1.42 6.14 17.26
CA TYR A 141 1.18 7.56 16.94
C TYR A 141 0.63 8.37 18.13
N GLY A 142 0.27 7.69 19.21
CA GLY A 142 -0.34 8.28 20.40
C GLY A 142 -1.71 8.88 20.12
N ALA A 143 -2.04 9.96 20.82
CA ALA A 143 -3.24 10.76 20.58
C ALA A 143 -2.93 12.04 19.78
N GLY A 144 -3.94 12.56 19.08
CA GLY A 144 -3.90 13.86 18.41
C GLY A 144 -3.58 13.81 16.91
N GLU A 145 -2.91 14.83 16.40
CA GLU A 145 -2.75 15.05 14.95
C GLU A 145 -1.90 13.99 14.25
N ALA A 146 -0.85 13.46 14.89
CA ALA A 146 -0.04 12.39 14.31
C ALA A 146 -0.86 11.12 14.04
N PHE A 147 -1.73 10.76 14.99
CA PHE A 147 -2.66 9.64 14.86
C PHE A 147 -3.66 9.85 13.73
N LYS A 148 -4.29 11.03 13.68
CA LYS A 148 -5.23 11.38 12.59
C LYS A 148 -4.53 11.37 11.23
N LYS A 149 -3.31 11.90 11.13
CA LYS A 149 -2.51 11.87 9.90
C LYS A 149 -2.24 10.44 9.45
N ALA A 150 -1.77 9.57 10.35
CA ALA A 150 -1.54 8.16 10.04
C ALA A 150 -2.82 7.44 9.62
N GLN A 151 -3.95 7.71 10.28
CA GLN A 151 -5.25 7.16 9.85
C GLN A 151 -5.66 7.65 8.45
N ARG A 152 -5.39 8.91 8.09
CA ARG A 152 -5.67 9.42 6.74
C ARG A 152 -4.77 8.77 5.71
N ASN A 153 -3.48 8.63 5.99
CA ASN A 153 -2.52 7.90 5.15
C ASN A 153 -2.98 6.44 4.93
N PHE A 154 -3.43 5.78 5.99
CA PHE A 154 -3.99 4.44 5.94
C PHE A 154 -5.26 4.38 5.08
N LEU A 155 -6.19 5.32 5.28
CA LEU A 155 -7.43 5.44 4.51
C LEU A 155 -7.14 5.61 3.00
N HIS A 156 -6.27 6.55 2.66
CA HIS A 156 -5.93 6.90 1.28
C HIS A 156 -5.27 5.74 0.54
N SER A 157 -4.33 5.06 1.19
CA SER A 157 -3.64 3.89 0.64
C SER A 157 -4.55 2.66 0.54
N LEU A 158 -5.34 2.38 1.58
CA LEU A 158 -6.30 1.27 1.58
C LEU A 158 -7.34 1.45 0.45
N ALA A 159 -7.87 2.66 0.26
CA ALA A 159 -8.83 2.94 -0.81
C ALA A 159 -8.19 2.74 -2.20
N ALA A 160 -6.98 3.26 -2.41
CA ALA A 160 -6.29 3.18 -3.68
C ALA A 160 -5.97 1.73 -4.08
N TYR A 161 -5.36 0.96 -3.17
CA TYR A 161 -5.06 -0.45 -3.42
C TYR A 161 -6.34 -1.30 -3.57
N SER A 162 -7.45 -0.95 -2.90
CA SER A 162 -8.73 -1.64 -3.10
C SER A 162 -9.25 -1.49 -4.54
N VAL A 163 -9.17 -0.29 -5.11
CA VAL A 163 -9.57 -0.03 -6.52
C VAL A 163 -8.66 -0.80 -7.48
N VAL A 164 -7.34 -0.72 -7.28
CA VAL A 164 -6.35 -1.33 -8.16
C VAL A 164 -6.40 -2.87 -8.09
N CYS A 165 -6.50 -3.46 -6.90
CA CYS A 165 -6.63 -4.91 -6.73
C CYS A 165 -7.87 -5.45 -7.44
N TYR A 166 -8.99 -4.72 -7.39
CA TYR A 166 -10.20 -5.10 -8.12
C TYR A 166 -10.01 -5.04 -9.64
N LEU A 167 -9.53 -3.91 -10.16
CA LEU A 167 -9.40 -3.68 -11.60
C LEU A 167 -8.38 -4.62 -12.24
N LEU A 168 -7.22 -4.78 -11.61
CA LEU A 168 -6.14 -5.61 -12.10
C LEU A 168 -6.26 -7.08 -11.67
N GLN A 169 -7.26 -7.45 -10.87
CA GLN A 169 -7.41 -8.79 -10.30
C GLN A 169 -6.11 -9.29 -9.66
N ILE A 170 -5.51 -8.47 -8.81
CA ILE A 170 -4.31 -8.85 -8.05
C ILE A 170 -4.72 -9.87 -7.01
N LYS A 171 -4.08 -11.03 -7.04
CA LYS A 171 -4.31 -12.17 -6.15
C LYS A 171 -3.18 -12.32 -5.14
N ASP A 172 -3.25 -13.35 -4.30
CA ASP A 172 -2.24 -13.64 -3.29
C ASP A 172 -2.06 -12.46 -2.31
N ARG A 173 -3.17 -11.87 -1.86
CA ARG A 173 -3.17 -10.74 -0.92
C ARG A 173 -3.31 -11.26 0.52
N HIS A 174 -2.18 -11.65 1.10
CA HIS A 174 -2.03 -12.01 2.51
C HIS A 174 -1.20 -10.97 3.28
N ASN A 175 -1.16 -11.07 4.61
CA ASN A 175 -0.48 -10.10 5.47
C ASN A 175 1.05 -10.04 5.27
N GLY A 176 1.66 -11.05 4.67
CA GLY A 176 3.06 -10.99 4.20
C GLY A 176 3.30 -10.05 3.01
N ASN A 177 2.29 -9.85 2.13
CA ASN A 177 2.39 -9.04 0.91
C ASN A 177 1.83 -7.62 1.08
N ILE A 178 1.41 -7.28 2.29
CA ILE A 178 0.86 -5.97 2.65
C ILE A 178 1.74 -5.41 3.76
N LEU A 179 2.45 -4.34 3.45
CA LEU A 179 3.31 -3.63 4.37
C LEU A 179 2.55 -2.45 4.98
N LEU A 180 2.93 -2.08 6.19
CA LEU A 180 2.58 -0.83 6.84
C LEU A 180 3.87 -0.02 6.99
N ASP A 181 3.88 1.20 6.45
CA ASP A 181 5.00 2.13 6.65
C ASP A 181 4.85 2.91 7.96
N THR A 182 5.95 3.54 8.38
CA THR A 182 5.99 4.37 9.59
C THR A 182 5.06 5.59 9.53
N GLU A 183 4.64 6.04 8.35
CA GLU A 183 3.68 7.14 8.19
C GLU A 183 2.21 6.69 8.24
N GLY A 184 1.96 5.38 8.28
CA GLY A 184 0.63 4.78 8.37
C GLY A 184 0.03 4.35 7.03
N HIS A 185 0.77 4.41 5.91
CA HIS A 185 0.28 3.89 4.63
C HIS A 185 0.38 2.37 4.55
N LEU A 186 -0.57 1.77 3.85
CA LEU A 186 -0.42 0.43 3.32
C LEU A 186 0.37 0.45 2.02
N VAL A 187 1.31 -0.49 1.87
CA VAL A 187 2.07 -0.71 0.63
C VAL A 187 1.94 -2.17 0.23
N HIS A 188 1.30 -2.45 -0.89
CA HIS A 188 1.26 -3.82 -1.42
C HIS A 188 2.55 -4.09 -2.20
N ILE A 189 3.12 -5.29 -2.00
CA ILE A 189 4.28 -5.80 -2.73
C ILE A 189 3.94 -7.13 -3.40
N ASP A 190 4.87 -7.61 -4.22
CA ASP A 190 4.79 -8.89 -4.92
C ASP A 190 3.53 -8.99 -5.80
N PHE A 191 3.62 -8.54 -7.05
CA PHE A 191 2.49 -8.54 -7.98
C PHE A 191 2.54 -9.72 -8.96
N GLY A 192 3.16 -10.84 -8.56
CA GLY A 192 3.33 -12.05 -9.38
C GLY A 192 2.02 -12.69 -9.85
N PHE A 193 0.90 -12.40 -9.20
CA PHE A 193 -0.42 -12.92 -9.57
C PHE A 193 -1.40 -11.78 -9.88
N MET A 194 -1.51 -11.41 -11.16
CA MET A 194 -2.42 -10.36 -11.62
C MET A 194 -3.09 -10.73 -12.95
N LEU A 195 -4.10 -9.96 -13.36
CA LEU A 195 -4.86 -10.13 -14.60
C LEU A 195 -5.49 -11.52 -14.76
N GLY A 196 -5.87 -12.12 -13.63
CA GLY A 196 -6.58 -13.40 -13.58
C GLY A 196 -5.68 -14.63 -13.46
N ILE A 197 -4.35 -14.50 -13.34
CA ILE A 197 -3.58 -15.58 -12.70
C ILE A 197 -3.94 -15.59 -11.22
N ALA A 198 -4.04 -16.78 -10.66
CA ALA A 198 -4.11 -16.96 -9.23
C ALA A 198 -3.19 -18.13 -8.81
N PRO A 199 -2.67 -18.11 -7.57
CA PRO A 199 -1.97 -19.26 -7.02
C PRO A 199 -2.91 -20.47 -7.00
N GLY A 200 -2.46 -21.60 -7.55
CA GLY A 200 -3.27 -22.81 -7.72
C GLY A 200 -4.17 -22.84 -8.97
N GLY A 201 -4.04 -21.88 -9.89
CA GLY A 201 -4.78 -21.87 -11.16
C GLY A 201 -6.30 -21.69 -10.97
N ASN A 202 -7.10 -22.48 -11.68
CA ASN A 202 -8.58 -22.40 -11.65
C ASN A 202 -9.20 -22.79 -10.30
N TRP A 203 -8.42 -23.37 -9.38
CA TRP A 203 -8.86 -23.73 -8.02
C TRP A 203 -8.70 -22.60 -7.01
N SER A 204 -8.33 -21.40 -7.46
CA SER A 204 -8.17 -20.27 -6.55
C SER A 204 -9.46 -19.95 -5.80
N PHE A 205 -9.35 -20.04 -4.48
CA PHE A 205 -10.42 -19.74 -3.55
C PHE A 205 -10.68 -18.23 -3.38
N GLU A 206 -9.84 -17.35 -3.95
CA GLU A 206 -9.87 -15.91 -3.71
C GLU A 206 -10.92 -15.19 -4.58
N THR A 207 -12.16 -15.22 -4.10
CA THR A 207 -13.34 -14.60 -4.73
C THR A 207 -13.61 -13.17 -4.28
N ALA A 208 -12.93 -12.69 -3.24
CA ALA A 208 -13.09 -11.33 -2.75
C ALA A 208 -12.52 -10.32 -3.77
N PRO A 209 -13.21 -9.17 -4.02
CA PRO A 209 -12.67 -8.12 -4.88
C PRO A 209 -11.31 -7.58 -4.44
N PHE A 210 -11.09 -7.48 -3.12
CA PHE A 210 -9.84 -7.07 -2.49
C PHE A 210 -9.87 -7.48 -1.00
N LYS A 211 -8.71 -7.45 -0.32
CA LYS A 211 -8.62 -7.77 1.12
C LYS A 211 -9.13 -6.61 1.96
N LEU A 212 -10.16 -6.84 2.79
CA LEU A 212 -10.67 -5.86 3.76
C LEU A 212 -10.98 -6.56 5.10
N THR A 213 -10.04 -6.51 6.03
CA THR A 213 -10.13 -7.23 7.31
C THR A 213 -10.87 -6.43 8.38
N LYS A 214 -11.28 -7.10 9.46
CA LYS A 214 -11.87 -6.40 10.62
C LYS A 214 -10.90 -5.41 11.25
N GLU A 215 -9.61 -5.75 11.29
CA GLU A 215 -8.58 -4.89 11.87
C GLU A 215 -8.33 -3.63 11.04
N MET A 216 -8.32 -3.75 9.70
CA MET A 216 -8.26 -2.59 8.80
C MET A 216 -9.45 -1.64 9.04
N VAL A 217 -10.66 -2.19 9.17
CA VAL A 217 -11.85 -1.39 9.47
C VAL A 217 -11.81 -0.80 10.88
N ALA A 218 -11.20 -1.50 11.85
CA ALA A 218 -11.01 -0.98 13.21
C ALA A 218 -10.06 0.22 13.24
N VAL A 219 -9.00 0.24 12.42
CA VAL A 219 -8.13 1.42 12.25
C VAL A 219 -8.95 2.64 11.82
N LEU A 220 -9.91 2.46 10.91
CA LEU A 220 -10.84 3.50 10.47
C LEU A 220 -11.94 3.83 11.50
N GLY A 221 -11.98 3.21 12.67
CA GLY A 221 -12.97 3.46 13.71
C GLY A 221 -14.28 2.67 13.56
N GLY A 222 -14.31 1.64 12.71
CA GLY A 222 -15.49 0.76 12.55
C GLY A 222 -16.38 1.13 11.37
N VAL A 223 -17.34 0.25 11.04
CA VAL A 223 -18.21 0.40 9.85
C VAL A 223 -19.18 1.58 9.91
N SER A 224 -19.43 2.12 11.10
CA SER A 224 -20.30 3.27 11.34
C SER A 224 -19.54 4.59 11.46
N SER A 225 -18.22 4.59 11.31
CA SER A 225 -17.41 5.80 11.45
C SER A 225 -17.46 6.68 10.21
N ALA A 226 -17.20 7.98 10.40
CA ALA A 226 -17.05 8.93 9.30
C ALA A 226 -15.90 8.53 8.36
N LEU A 227 -14.76 8.07 8.90
CA LEU A 227 -13.62 7.63 8.09
C LEU A 227 -13.94 6.39 7.24
N PHE A 228 -14.79 5.48 7.71
CA PHE A 228 -15.24 4.36 6.88
C PHE A 228 -16.23 4.82 5.79
N GLY A 229 -17.07 5.81 6.08
CA GLY A 229 -17.86 6.49 5.06
C GLY A 229 -16.99 7.13 3.97
N GLU A 230 -15.93 7.81 4.38
CA GLU A 230 -14.93 8.41 3.48
C GLU A 230 -14.18 7.34 2.67
N PHE A 231 -13.85 6.19 3.27
CA PHE A 231 -13.30 5.04 2.54
C PHE A 231 -14.21 4.59 1.40
N VAL A 232 -15.51 4.41 1.66
CA VAL A 232 -16.48 4.03 0.64
C VAL A 232 -16.54 5.08 -0.48
N GLN A 233 -16.52 6.37 -0.11
CA GLN A 233 -16.53 7.47 -1.07
C GLN A 233 -15.27 7.48 -1.94
N LEU A 234 -14.08 7.36 -1.34
CA LEU A 234 -12.81 7.36 -2.06
C LEU A 234 -12.65 6.16 -2.99
N VAL A 235 -13.12 4.97 -2.61
CA VAL A 235 -13.14 3.81 -3.51
C VAL A 235 -14.08 4.07 -4.70
N ALA A 236 -15.24 4.70 -4.48
CA ALA A 236 -16.15 5.03 -5.56
C ALA A 236 -15.58 6.10 -6.50
N LEU A 237 -15.02 7.18 -5.96
CA LEU A 237 -14.36 8.22 -6.73
C LEU A 237 -13.16 7.68 -7.50
N GLY A 238 -12.33 6.84 -6.87
CA GLY A 238 -11.20 6.19 -7.54
C GLY A 238 -11.64 5.30 -8.69
N LEU A 239 -12.72 4.54 -8.55
CA LEU A 239 -13.24 3.72 -9.64
C LEU A 239 -13.84 4.56 -10.78
N LEU A 240 -14.51 5.68 -10.47
CA LEU A 240 -15.02 6.62 -11.46
C LEU A 240 -13.86 7.31 -12.23
N ALA A 241 -12.81 7.71 -11.52
CA ALA A 241 -11.59 8.26 -12.13
C ALA A 241 -10.88 7.23 -13.02
N ALA A 242 -10.85 5.97 -12.60
CA ALA A 242 -10.34 4.88 -13.43
C ALA A 242 -11.23 4.62 -14.66
N GLN A 243 -12.55 4.72 -14.51
CA GLN A 243 -13.52 4.55 -15.61
C GLN A 243 -13.29 5.56 -16.73
N THR A 244 -13.02 6.83 -16.40
CA THR A 244 -12.74 7.87 -17.41
C THR A 244 -11.40 7.68 -18.14
N HIS A 245 -10.45 6.98 -17.52
CA HIS A 245 -9.11 6.74 -18.04
C HIS A 245 -8.86 5.30 -18.50
N ALA A 246 -9.92 4.50 -18.63
CA ALA A 246 -9.81 3.06 -18.83
C ALA A 246 -8.97 2.67 -20.06
N GLU A 247 -9.15 3.36 -21.19
CA GLU A 247 -8.40 3.05 -22.41
C GLU A 247 -6.89 3.28 -22.27
N LYS A 248 -6.43 4.21 -21.40
CA LYS A 248 -4.99 4.34 -21.09
C LYS A 248 -4.45 3.03 -20.49
N VAL A 249 -5.16 2.47 -19.51
CA VAL A 249 -4.74 1.23 -18.82
C VAL A 249 -4.91 0.01 -19.73
N VAL A 250 -6.03 -0.07 -20.46
CA VAL A 250 -6.30 -1.19 -21.38
C VAL A 250 -5.28 -1.24 -22.50
N ALA A 251 -4.91 -0.11 -23.09
CA ALA A 251 -3.87 -0.05 -24.13
C ALA A 251 -2.50 -0.54 -23.62
N LEU A 252 -2.11 -0.16 -22.39
CA LEU A 252 -0.88 -0.67 -21.78
C LEU A 252 -0.90 -2.19 -21.62
N VAL A 253 -2.03 -2.75 -21.20
CA VAL A 253 -2.20 -4.21 -21.09
C VAL A 253 -2.17 -4.86 -22.46
N GLU A 254 -2.88 -4.32 -23.45
CA GLU A 254 -2.93 -4.83 -24.82
C GLU A 254 -1.54 -4.87 -25.48
N ILE A 255 -0.76 -3.79 -25.37
CA ILE A 255 0.61 -3.73 -25.86
C ILE A 255 1.48 -4.80 -25.18
N MET A 256 1.36 -4.92 -23.85
CA MET A 256 2.17 -5.88 -23.10
C MET A 256 1.77 -7.35 -23.35
N MET A 257 0.54 -7.61 -23.79
CA MET A 257 0.06 -8.95 -24.14
C MET A 257 0.66 -9.46 -25.45
N HIS A 258 1.00 -8.57 -26.38
CA HIS A 258 1.48 -8.94 -27.70
C HIS A 258 2.81 -9.72 -27.64
N ASN A 259 2.77 -11.01 -28.02
CA ASN A 259 3.91 -11.94 -27.98
C ASN A 259 4.60 -12.02 -26.61
N SER A 260 3.85 -11.84 -25.53
CA SER A 260 4.41 -11.83 -24.19
C SER A 260 4.77 -13.23 -23.70
N THR A 261 5.90 -13.31 -23.01
CA THR A 261 6.31 -14.53 -22.28
C THR A 261 5.86 -14.52 -20.83
N PHE A 262 5.13 -13.49 -20.38
CA PHE A 262 4.74 -13.38 -18.97
C PHE A 262 3.69 -14.43 -18.59
N PRO A 263 3.81 -15.05 -17.40
CA PRO A 263 2.82 -15.99 -16.90
C PRO A 263 1.37 -15.49 -16.99
N CYS A 264 1.13 -14.17 -16.87
CA CYS A 264 -0.22 -13.59 -16.96
C CYS A 264 -0.87 -13.68 -18.33
N PHE A 265 -0.09 -13.90 -19.38
CA PHE A 265 -0.52 -13.85 -20.77
C PHE A 265 -0.29 -15.15 -21.54
N GLN A 266 0.51 -16.08 -21.01
CA GLN A 266 0.76 -17.37 -21.65
C GLN A 266 -0.52 -18.21 -21.81
N GLY A 267 -0.82 -18.63 -23.05
CA GLY A 267 -1.97 -19.49 -23.36
C GLY A 267 -3.34 -18.82 -23.17
N ARG A 268 -3.38 -17.48 -23.15
CA ARG A 268 -4.59 -16.69 -22.90
C ARG A 268 -5.18 -16.14 -24.19
N ASP A 269 -6.51 -16.05 -24.23
CA ASP A 269 -7.25 -15.36 -25.29
C ASP A 269 -7.21 -13.85 -25.03
N VAL A 270 -6.42 -13.14 -25.84
CA VAL A 270 -6.17 -11.69 -25.69
C VAL A 270 -7.47 -10.90 -25.76
N SER A 271 -8.31 -11.17 -26.76
CA SER A 271 -9.57 -10.44 -26.98
C SER A 271 -10.52 -10.63 -25.79
N ARG A 272 -10.69 -11.88 -25.36
CA ARG A 272 -11.55 -12.22 -24.22
C ARG A 272 -11.07 -11.59 -22.92
N ASP A 273 -9.77 -11.58 -22.66
CA ASP A 273 -9.22 -11.07 -21.41
C ASP A 273 -9.20 -9.54 -21.36
N LEU A 274 -8.94 -8.87 -22.49
CA LEU A 274 -9.14 -7.42 -22.60
C LEU A 274 -10.62 -7.04 -22.42
N GLN A 275 -11.56 -7.83 -22.95
CA GLN A 275 -12.99 -7.61 -22.71
C GLN A 275 -13.36 -7.76 -21.22
N LYS A 276 -12.80 -8.77 -20.53
CA LYS A 276 -12.96 -8.91 -19.08
C LYS A 276 -12.34 -7.75 -18.32
N LEU A 277 -11.19 -7.22 -18.76
CA LEU A 277 -10.57 -6.05 -18.15
C LEU A 277 -11.46 -4.81 -18.31
N ARG A 278 -11.88 -4.50 -19.54
CA ARG A 278 -12.81 -3.39 -19.85
C ARG A 278 -14.10 -3.48 -19.03
N SER A 279 -14.67 -4.67 -18.86
CA SER A 279 -15.91 -4.83 -18.09
C SER A 279 -15.76 -4.46 -16.62
N ARG A 280 -14.56 -4.60 -16.02
CA ARG A 280 -14.29 -4.19 -14.64
C ARG A 280 -14.18 -2.68 -14.45
N PHE A 281 -13.89 -1.92 -15.51
CA PHE A 281 -13.95 -0.46 -15.46
C PHE A 281 -15.39 0.09 -15.48
N LEU A 282 -16.39 -0.76 -15.71
CA LEU A 282 -17.81 -0.40 -15.69
C LEU A 282 -18.17 0.72 -16.69
N LEU A 283 -17.49 0.81 -17.83
CA LEU A 283 -17.55 1.92 -18.81
C LEU A 283 -18.96 2.44 -19.13
N HIS A 284 -19.94 1.54 -19.28
CA HIS A 284 -21.31 1.88 -19.65
C HIS A 284 -22.26 2.11 -18.46
N ARG A 285 -21.73 2.20 -17.23
CA ARG A 285 -22.54 2.41 -16.03
C ARG A 285 -22.54 3.89 -15.62
N SER A 286 -23.72 4.37 -15.23
CA SER A 286 -23.88 5.69 -14.59
C SER A 286 -23.20 5.72 -13.22
N THR A 287 -22.88 6.92 -12.73
CA THR A 287 -22.31 7.16 -11.40
C THR A 287 -23.06 6.41 -10.30
N GLU A 288 -24.39 6.47 -10.30
CA GLU A 288 -25.23 5.77 -9.32
C GLU A 288 -25.05 4.24 -9.37
N LYS A 289 -25.02 3.65 -10.58
CA LYS A 289 -24.80 2.21 -10.75
C LYS A 289 -23.38 1.80 -10.33
N THR A 290 -22.39 2.64 -10.60
CA THR A 290 -20.99 2.43 -10.19
C THR A 290 -20.87 2.46 -8.66
N VAL A 291 -21.44 3.47 -8.00
CA VAL A 291 -21.47 3.56 -6.52
C VAL A 291 -22.17 2.34 -5.90
N LYS A 292 -23.33 1.93 -6.43
CA LYS A 292 -24.02 0.71 -5.96
C LYS A 292 -23.15 -0.54 -6.11
N THR A 293 -22.35 -0.62 -7.16
CA THR A 293 -21.42 -1.74 -7.40
C THR A 293 -20.28 -1.72 -6.40
N VAL A 294 -19.70 -0.56 -6.12
CA VAL A 294 -18.65 -0.37 -5.11
C VAL A 294 -19.11 -0.77 -3.72
N VAL A 295 -20.32 -0.36 -3.30
CA VAL A 295 -20.88 -0.76 -2.01
C VAL A 295 -21.06 -2.28 -1.92
N LYS A 296 -21.51 -2.93 -3.00
CA LYS A 296 -21.59 -4.40 -3.06
C LYS A 296 -20.21 -5.05 -2.95
N MET A 297 -19.20 -4.50 -3.63
CA MET A 297 -17.82 -4.99 -3.57
C MET A 297 -17.25 -4.88 -2.16
N ILE A 298 -17.40 -3.73 -1.49
CA ILE A 298 -16.94 -3.52 -0.11
C ILE A 298 -17.60 -4.52 0.84
N ARG A 299 -18.92 -4.74 0.71
CA ARG A 299 -19.64 -5.75 1.51
C ARG A 299 -19.14 -7.16 1.24
N ALA A 300 -18.83 -7.50 -0.02
CA ALA A 300 -18.29 -8.81 -0.39
C ALA A 300 -16.85 -9.01 0.10
N SER A 301 -16.04 -7.96 0.15
CA SER A 301 -14.67 -7.98 0.68
C SER A 301 -14.65 -8.06 2.21
N TYR A 302 -15.55 -7.34 2.89
CA TYR A 302 -15.58 -7.27 4.35
C TYR A 302 -16.01 -8.60 4.99
N LYS A 303 -15.16 -9.12 5.90
CA LYS A 303 -15.36 -10.42 6.58
C LYS A 303 -15.56 -11.60 5.61
N ASN A 304 -14.99 -11.53 4.40
CA ASN A 304 -15.10 -12.60 3.42
C ASN A 304 -14.58 -13.94 3.96
N LYS A 305 -15.40 -14.99 3.89
CA LYS A 305 -15.07 -16.33 4.40
C LYS A 305 -13.90 -16.97 3.65
N TRP A 306 -13.78 -16.69 2.36
CA TRP A 306 -12.72 -17.23 1.52
C TRP A 306 -11.38 -16.57 1.77
N THR A 307 -11.35 -15.25 2.00
CA THR A 307 -10.13 -14.55 2.44
C THR A 307 -9.59 -15.17 3.73
N LYS A 308 -10.45 -15.47 4.71
CA LYS A 308 -10.02 -16.15 5.94
C LYS A 308 -9.47 -17.55 5.72
N ARG A 309 -10.10 -18.34 4.82
CA ARG A 309 -9.62 -19.67 4.45
C ARG A 309 -8.27 -19.59 3.76
N TYR A 310 -8.09 -18.60 2.90
CA TYR A 310 -6.81 -18.35 2.24
C TYR A 310 -5.71 -17.96 3.22
N ASP A 311 -6.00 -17.06 4.16
CA ASP A 311 -5.05 -16.70 5.21
C ASP A 311 -4.70 -17.91 6.10
N GLN A 312 -5.65 -18.81 6.36
CA GLN A 312 -5.39 -20.06 7.07
C GLN A 312 -4.51 -21.02 6.26
N PHE A 313 -4.73 -21.13 4.94
CA PHE A 313 -3.85 -21.88 4.05
C PHE A 313 -2.42 -21.34 4.11
N GLN A 314 -2.26 -20.01 4.00
CA GLN A 314 -0.97 -19.32 4.10
C GLN A 314 -0.30 -19.51 5.46
N LYS A 315 -1.07 -19.59 6.55
CA LYS A 315 -0.55 -19.95 7.87
C LYS A 315 0.02 -21.36 7.90
N ILE A 316 -0.66 -22.31 7.29
CA ILE A 316 -0.27 -23.73 7.29
C ILE A 316 0.96 -23.95 6.39
N THR A 317 0.98 -23.35 5.20
CA THR A 317 2.04 -23.61 4.21
C THR A 317 3.27 -22.73 4.41
N ASN A 318 3.08 -21.47 4.77
CA ASN A 318 4.12 -20.44 4.77
C ASN A 318 4.33 -19.78 6.15
N GLY A 319 3.57 -20.20 7.16
CA GLY A 319 3.66 -19.63 8.51
C GLY A 319 3.17 -18.17 8.61
N ILE A 320 2.38 -17.68 7.64
CA ILE A 320 1.88 -16.30 7.60
C ILE A 320 0.61 -16.16 8.47
N VAL A 321 0.60 -15.21 9.39
CA VAL A 321 -0.48 -15.03 10.37
C VAL A 321 -1.67 -14.25 9.75
N PRO A 322 -2.92 -14.77 9.88
CA PRO A 322 -4.14 -14.17 9.34
C PRO A 322 -4.50 -12.78 9.87
#